data_AF-E0U535-F1
#
_entry.id   AF-E0U535-F1
#
_cell.length_a   1.000
_cell.length_b   1.000
_cell.length_c   1.000
_cell.angle_alpha   90.00
_cell.angle_beta   90.00
_cell.angle_gamma   90.00
#
_symmetry.space_group_name_H-M   'P 1'
#
loop_
_entity.id
_entity.type
_entity.pdbx_description
1 polymer ?
#
loop_
_entity_poly.entity_id
_entity_poly.type
_entity_poly.pdbx_seq_one_letter_code
_entity_poly.pdbx_strand_id
1 'polypeptide(L)'
;MKTPKKLTLGISLLCLGSLTAITQPLSAQSGNTNLDNLPDNSQQMRIWGCSKGESSIEVEAKDVNIWKDMIEGGGWQCNEQIEPIAQSDVMLSCDPYDVIGNLTLVWLNGEQGKQQLQAWMKQLSEQPGMICRISDEGAWGGLENK
;
A
#
# COMPACT_ATOMS: atom_id res chain seq x y z
N MET A 1 -4.01 42.92 65.36
CA MET A 1 -3.84 42.09 66.58
C MET A 1 -3.77 40.62 66.19
N LYS A 2 -2.81 39.88 66.78
CA LYS A 2 -2.50 38.44 66.69
C LYS A 2 -1.77 37.92 65.43
N THR A 3 -0.45 37.79 65.60
CA THR A 3 0.49 36.85 64.95
C THR A 3 0.39 35.45 65.63
N PRO A 4 1.28 34.46 65.35
CA PRO A 4 1.45 33.65 64.13
C PRO A 4 1.45 32.13 64.45
N LYS A 5 1.43 31.22 63.46
CA LYS A 5 1.95 29.84 63.65
C LYS A 5 2.72 29.34 62.42
N LYS A 6 3.81 28.65 62.74
CA LYS A 6 4.98 28.24 61.94
C LYS A 6 4.79 26.88 61.23
N LEU A 7 5.80 26.60 60.39
CA LEU A 7 6.41 25.28 60.10
C LEU A 7 5.61 24.39 59.11
N THR A 8 6.19 23.72 58.11
CA THR A 8 7.52 23.08 58.03
C THR A 8 7.96 22.90 56.58
N LEU A 9 9.27 23.03 56.36
CA LEU A 9 10.02 22.74 55.15
C LEU A 9 10.08 21.22 54.92
N GLY A 10 9.68 20.74 53.74
CA GLY A 10 9.78 19.33 53.36
C GLY A 10 10.37 19.19 51.96
N ILE A 11 11.70 19.19 51.88
CA ILE A 11 12.46 18.76 50.69
C ILE A 11 12.30 17.24 50.61
N SER A 12 11.57 16.74 49.62
CA SER A 12 11.60 15.33 49.24
C SER A 12 12.35 15.17 47.93
N LEU A 13 13.52 14.57 48.11
CA LEU A 13 14.51 14.11 47.16
C LEU A 13 13.98 12.90 46.36
N LEU A 14 14.35 12.85 45.08
CA LEU A 14 14.60 11.66 44.25
C LEU A 14 13.44 10.66 44.01
N CYS A 15 13.00 10.59 42.76
CA CYS A 15 12.91 9.32 42.03
C CYS A 15 13.19 9.58 40.54
N LEU A 16 14.46 9.48 40.14
CA LEU A 16 14.80 9.15 38.76
C LEU A 16 14.38 7.69 38.55
N GLY A 17 13.18 7.49 37.99
CA GLY A 17 12.76 6.20 37.47
C GLY A 17 13.32 6.03 36.07
N SER A 18 14.38 5.24 35.94
CA SER A 18 14.92 4.80 34.65
C SER A 18 13.84 4.07 33.85
N LEU A 19 13.44 4.62 32.70
CA LEU A 19 12.71 3.87 31.67
C LEU A 19 13.68 2.85 31.05
N THR A 20 13.78 1.66 31.63
CA THR A 20 14.29 0.51 30.87
C THR A 20 13.15 -0.03 30.04
N ALA A 21 13.17 0.32 28.75
CA ALA A 21 12.38 -0.33 27.73
C ALA A 21 12.55 -1.85 27.85
N ILE A 22 11.46 -2.55 28.15
CA ILE A 22 11.41 -4.00 28.09
C ILE A 22 11.41 -4.35 26.60
N THR A 23 12.60 -4.59 26.02
CA THR A 23 12.71 -5.28 24.75
C THR A 23 12.27 -6.72 24.98
N GLN A 24 11.03 -7.02 24.64
CA GLN A 24 10.58 -8.39 24.50
C GLN A 24 11.41 -9.03 23.37
N PRO A 25 12.10 -10.16 23.60
CA PRO A 25 12.66 -10.90 22.49
C PRO A 25 11.49 -11.43 21.64
N LEU A 26 11.47 -11.05 20.36
CA LEU A 26 10.65 -11.70 19.34
C LEU A 26 11.01 -13.19 19.38
N SER A 27 10.18 -13.98 20.04
CA SER A 27 10.22 -15.43 19.89
C SER A 27 9.61 -15.72 18.53
N ALA A 28 10.46 -15.90 17.51
CA ALA A 28 10.04 -16.49 16.25
C ALA A 28 9.49 -17.88 16.58
N GLN A 29 8.15 -18.02 16.57
CA GLN A 29 7.51 -19.32 16.72
C GLN A 29 7.90 -20.15 15.49
N SER A 30 8.85 -21.06 15.68
CA SER A 30 9.08 -22.19 14.78
C SER A 30 7.91 -23.17 14.95
N GLY A 31 6.73 -22.74 14.51
CA GLY A 31 5.61 -23.61 14.23
C GLY A 31 5.75 -24.04 12.77
N ASN A 32 5.63 -25.34 12.54
CA ASN A 32 5.53 -25.95 11.23
C ASN A 32 4.32 -25.36 10.48
N THR A 33 4.50 -24.16 9.94
CA THR A 33 3.48 -23.41 9.22
C THR A 33 3.61 -23.89 7.80
N ASN A 34 2.70 -24.78 7.39
CA ASN A 34 2.57 -25.14 5.99
C ASN A 34 2.42 -23.83 5.21
N LEU A 35 3.43 -23.47 4.42
CA LEU A 35 3.49 -22.21 3.67
C LEU A 35 2.33 -22.10 2.68
N ASP A 36 1.69 -23.22 2.34
CA ASP A 36 0.51 -23.27 1.48
C ASP A 36 -0.78 -22.82 2.19
N ASN A 37 -0.75 -22.60 3.50
CA ASN A 37 -1.91 -22.26 4.32
C ASN A 37 -1.74 -20.89 5.00
N LEU A 38 -1.25 -19.91 4.22
CA LEU A 38 -1.27 -18.52 4.63
C LEU A 38 -2.71 -17.99 4.56
N PRO A 39 -3.22 -17.33 5.61
CA PRO A 39 -4.57 -16.78 5.59
C PRO A 39 -4.67 -15.68 4.52
N ASP A 40 -5.74 -15.72 3.72
CA ASP A 40 -6.11 -14.60 2.85
C ASP A 40 -6.34 -13.37 3.73
N ASN A 41 -5.46 -12.38 3.59
CA ASN A 41 -5.48 -11.16 4.36
C ASN A 41 -5.74 -10.01 3.39
N SER A 42 -6.68 -9.12 3.72
CA SER A 42 -6.99 -7.91 2.96
C SER A 42 -5.83 -6.91 2.84
N GLN A 43 -4.69 -7.21 3.47
CA GLN A 43 -3.43 -6.49 3.32
C GLN A 43 -2.52 -7.06 2.21
N GLN A 44 -2.82 -8.25 1.67
CA GLN A 44 -2.04 -8.87 0.61
C GLN A 44 -2.36 -8.23 -0.73
N MET A 45 -1.32 -7.97 -1.51
CA MET A 45 -1.46 -7.57 -2.91
C MET A 45 -2.01 -8.73 -3.70
N ARG A 46 -3.01 -8.45 -4.53
CA ARG A 46 -3.57 -9.39 -5.50
C ARG A 46 -3.44 -8.79 -6.89
N ILE A 47 -3.51 -9.64 -7.89
CA ILE A 47 -3.29 -9.29 -9.28
C ILE A 47 -4.55 -9.61 -10.06
N TRP A 48 -4.94 -8.72 -10.97
CA TRP A 48 -6.04 -8.94 -11.89
C TRP A 48 -5.59 -8.65 -13.31
N GLY A 49 -5.91 -9.58 -14.21
CA GLY A 49 -5.81 -9.37 -15.64
C GLY A 49 -7.15 -8.83 -16.12
N CYS A 50 -7.12 -7.64 -16.73
CA CYS A 50 -8.31 -7.00 -17.27
C CYS A 50 -8.18 -6.86 -18.79
N SER A 51 -9.26 -7.09 -19.53
CA SER A 51 -9.28 -6.89 -20.99
C SER A 51 -10.53 -6.15 -21.46
N LYS A 52 -10.36 -5.44 -22.58
CA LYS A 52 -11.43 -4.77 -23.32
C LYS A 52 -11.07 -4.71 -24.81
N GLY A 53 -11.70 -5.56 -25.61
CA GLY A 53 -11.34 -5.69 -27.03
C GLY A 53 -9.89 -6.17 -27.17
N GLU A 54 -9.07 -5.41 -27.89
CA GLU A 54 -7.64 -5.70 -28.08
C GLU A 54 -6.74 -5.15 -26.97
N SER A 55 -7.29 -4.35 -26.05
CA SER A 55 -6.57 -3.77 -24.93
C SER A 55 -6.62 -4.67 -23.71
N SER A 56 -5.54 -4.67 -22.94
CA SER A 56 -5.39 -5.40 -21.69
C SER A 56 -4.47 -4.65 -20.75
N ILE A 57 -4.77 -4.79 -19.46
CA ILE A 57 -4.01 -4.22 -18.36
C ILE A 57 -3.84 -5.27 -17.28
N GLU A 58 -2.84 -5.07 -16.45
CA GLU A 58 -2.74 -5.69 -15.15
C GLU A 58 -3.11 -4.67 -14.08
N VAL A 59 -3.81 -5.11 -13.05
CA VAL A 59 -4.05 -4.33 -11.84
C VAL A 59 -3.45 -5.10 -10.68
N GLU A 60 -2.56 -4.46 -9.93
CA GLU A 60 -2.10 -4.95 -8.63
C GLU A 60 -2.73 -4.08 -7.55
N ALA A 61 -3.47 -4.66 -6.61
CA ALA A 61 -4.10 -3.90 -5.53
C ALA A 61 -4.36 -4.76 -4.29
N LYS A 62 -4.50 -4.10 -3.13
CA LYS A 62 -4.94 -4.76 -1.89
C LYS A 62 -6.45 -4.93 -1.81
N ASP A 63 -7.20 -4.03 -2.43
CA ASP A 63 -8.67 -3.99 -2.41
C ASP A 63 -9.21 -3.60 -3.80
N VAL A 64 -10.36 -4.16 -4.16
CA VAL A 64 -11.12 -3.88 -5.39
C VAL A 64 -11.96 -2.61 -5.30
N ASN A 65 -12.34 -2.18 -4.10
CA ASN A 65 -13.31 -1.10 -3.88
C ASN A 65 -12.91 0.26 -4.46
N ILE A 66 -11.61 0.47 -4.68
CA ILE A 66 -11.07 1.75 -5.19
C ILE A 66 -11.13 1.83 -6.72
N TRP A 67 -10.95 0.69 -7.41
CA TRP A 67 -10.64 0.70 -8.84
C TRP A 67 -11.59 -0.15 -9.69
N LYS A 68 -12.19 -1.21 -9.14
CA LYS A 68 -12.87 -2.23 -9.95
C LYS A 68 -14.09 -1.66 -10.67
N ASP A 69 -14.95 -0.94 -9.95
CA ASP A 69 -16.11 -0.27 -10.55
C ASP A 69 -15.73 0.78 -11.60
N MET A 70 -14.62 1.51 -11.38
CA MET A 70 -14.10 2.50 -12.33
C MET A 70 -13.66 1.85 -13.64
N ILE A 71 -12.96 0.71 -13.56
CA ILE A 71 -12.44 0.00 -14.72
C ILE A 71 -13.55 -0.81 -15.41
N GLU A 72 -14.29 -1.63 -14.66
CA GLU A 72 -15.35 -2.50 -15.20
C GLU A 72 -16.57 -1.70 -15.68
N GLY A 73 -16.89 -0.57 -15.04
CA GLY A 73 -17.89 0.38 -15.53
C GLY A 73 -17.53 0.98 -16.90
N GLY A 74 -16.24 0.98 -17.25
CA GLY A 74 -15.73 1.30 -18.57
C GLY A 74 -15.86 0.16 -19.61
N GLY A 75 -16.45 -0.97 -19.25
CA GLY A 75 -16.61 -2.15 -20.10
C GLY A 75 -15.41 -3.10 -20.14
N TRP A 76 -14.49 -2.97 -19.19
CA TRP A 76 -13.39 -3.92 -18.99
C TRP A 76 -13.87 -5.14 -18.22
N GLN A 77 -13.25 -6.30 -18.48
CA GLN A 77 -13.53 -7.54 -17.78
C GLN A 77 -12.29 -7.97 -17.01
N CYS A 78 -12.37 -8.01 -15.67
CA CYS A 78 -11.22 -8.29 -14.82
C CYS A 78 -11.36 -9.62 -14.08
N ASN A 79 -10.35 -10.48 -14.19
CA ASN A 79 -10.27 -11.75 -13.46
C ASN A 79 -8.98 -11.80 -12.64
N GLU A 80 -9.09 -12.29 -11.41
CA GLU A 80 -7.93 -12.46 -10.52
C GLU A 80 -6.94 -13.45 -11.13
N GLN A 81 -5.65 -13.17 -10.96
CA GLN A 81 -4.53 -13.93 -11.49
C GLN A 81 -3.63 -14.37 -10.33
N ILE A 82 -3.03 -15.55 -10.48
CA ILE A 82 -2.14 -16.12 -9.45
C ILE A 82 -0.71 -15.60 -9.63
N GLU A 83 -0.33 -15.23 -10.85
CA GLU A 83 1.00 -14.75 -11.20
C GLU A 83 0.92 -13.40 -11.93
N PRO A 84 1.94 -12.53 -11.77
CA PRO A 84 2.04 -11.31 -12.57
C PRO A 84 2.12 -11.65 -14.06
N ILE A 85 1.34 -10.92 -14.85
CA ILE A 85 1.35 -10.88 -16.30
C ILE A 85 2.40 -9.87 -16.81
N ALA A 86 2.62 -8.76 -16.08
CA ALA A 86 3.26 -7.59 -16.67
C ALA A 86 4.80 -7.58 -16.69
N GLN A 87 5.35 -7.32 -17.88
CA GLN A 87 6.55 -6.49 -18.09
C GLN A 87 6.17 -5.39 -19.08
N SER A 88 5.89 -4.19 -18.59
CA SER A 88 5.55 -3.04 -19.44
C SER A 88 6.13 -1.75 -18.87
N ASP A 89 6.42 -0.82 -19.77
CA ASP A 89 7.06 0.46 -19.48
C ASP A 89 6.08 1.54 -19.02
N VAL A 90 4.76 1.36 -19.19
CA VAL A 90 3.77 2.38 -18.81
C VAL A 90 2.90 1.88 -17.66
N MET A 91 3.01 2.55 -16.53
CA MET A 91 2.22 2.24 -15.33
C MET A 91 1.67 3.48 -14.64
N LEU A 92 0.56 3.28 -13.94
CA LEU A 92 -0.04 4.23 -13.00
C LEU A 92 0.01 3.60 -11.60
N SER A 93 0.59 4.29 -10.63
CA SER A 93 0.51 3.90 -9.22
C SER A 93 -0.23 4.96 -8.42
N CYS A 94 -1.11 4.53 -7.53
CA CYS A 94 -1.94 5.37 -6.67
C CYS A 94 -1.93 4.86 -5.24
N ASP A 95 -1.67 5.79 -4.31
CA ASP A 95 -1.43 5.50 -2.90
C ASP A 95 -2.22 6.46 -2.00
N PRO A 96 -2.87 5.97 -0.93
CA PRO A 96 -3.21 6.82 0.21
C PRO A 96 -1.95 7.51 0.75
N TYR A 97 -2.09 8.69 1.36
CA TYR A 97 -0.97 9.49 1.89
C TYR A 97 0.03 8.71 2.77
N ASP A 98 -0.44 7.67 3.46
CA ASP A 98 0.30 6.89 4.45
C ASP A 98 0.64 5.46 4.00
N VAL A 99 0.18 5.01 2.83
CA VAL A 99 0.34 3.62 2.37
C VAL A 99 0.86 3.56 0.94
N ILE A 100 2.11 3.13 0.77
CA ILE A 100 2.72 2.92 -0.55
C ILE A 100 2.29 1.58 -1.15
N GLY A 101 2.12 1.55 -2.48
CA GLY A 101 1.80 0.37 -3.28
C GLY A 101 0.39 -0.16 -3.03
N ASN A 102 -0.60 0.72 -2.91
CA ASN A 102 -1.98 0.28 -2.68
C ASN A 102 -2.70 -0.11 -3.97
N LEU A 103 -2.36 0.54 -5.07
CA LEU A 103 -2.92 0.30 -6.40
C LEU A 103 -1.87 0.61 -7.48
N THR A 104 -1.59 -0.36 -8.34
CA THR A 104 -0.78 -0.22 -9.55
C THR A 104 -1.57 -0.74 -10.74
N LEU A 105 -1.63 0.03 -11.82
CA LEU A 105 -2.20 -0.38 -13.10
C LEU A 105 -1.07 -0.38 -14.13
N VAL A 106 -0.87 -1.50 -14.80
CA VAL A 106 0.16 -1.67 -15.82
C VAL A 106 -0.50 -1.88 -17.16
N TRP A 107 -0.15 -1.08 -18.16
CA TRP A 107 -0.71 -1.20 -19.50
C TRP A 107 0.00 -2.28 -20.30
N LEU A 108 -0.67 -3.39 -20.64
CA LEU A 108 0.00 -4.52 -21.28
C LEU A 108 -0.01 -4.42 -22.80
N ASN A 109 -1.16 -4.05 -23.39
CA ASN A 109 -1.29 -3.93 -24.84
C ASN A 109 -2.47 -3.01 -25.23
N GLY A 110 -2.53 -2.70 -26.53
CA GLY A 110 -3.55 -1.82 -27.11
C GLY A 110 -3.09 -0.37 -27.20
N GLU A 111 -3.74 0.39 -28.07
CA GLU A 111 -3.41 1.79 -28.30
C GLU A 111 -3.88 2.69 -27.14
N GLN A 112 -3.35 3.91 -27.07
CA GLN A 112 -3.81 4.96 -26.15
C GLN A 112 -3.63 4.67 -24.65
N GLY A 113 -2.81 3.69 -24.27
CA GLY A 113 -2.59 3.32 -22.87
C GLY A 113 -2.24 4.48 -21.95
N LYS A 114 -1.31 5.35 -22.37
CA LYS A 114 -0.95 6.54 -21.59
C LYS A 114 -2.13 7.50 -21.38
N GLN A 115 -2.98 7.71 -22.38
CA GLN A 115 -4.14 8.59 -22.27
C GLN A 115 -5.20 7.99 -21.34
N GLN A 116 -5.44 6.68 -21.44
CA GLN A 116 -6.37 5.97 -20.56
C GLN A 116 -5.87 5.97 -19.10
N LEU A 117 -4.60 5.68 -18.87
CA LEU A 117 -3.98 5.76 -17.54
C LEU A 117 -4.03 7.19 -16.98
N GLN A 118 -3.81 8.22 -17.79
CA GLN A 118 -3.98 9.62 -17.37
C GLN A 118 -5.42 9.95 -16.96
N ALA A 119 -6.41 9.41 -17.68
CA ALA A 119 -7.81 9.60 -17.34
C ALA A 119 -8.15 8.93 -16.00
N TRP A 120 -7.70 7.70 -15.78
CA TRP A 120 -7.87 7.01 -14.49
C TRP A 120 -7.10 7.67 -13.36
N MET A 121 -5.87 8.14 -13.61
CA MET A 121 -5.09 8.90 -12.64
C MET A 121 -5.86 10.12 -12.12
N LYS A 122 -6.52 10.85 -13.02
CA LYS A 122 -7.35 12.00 -12.65
C LYS A 122 -8.51 11.58 -11.74
N GLN A 123 -9.24 10.53 -12.11
CA GLN A 123 -10.38 10.04 -11.32
C GLN A 123 -9.94 9.53 -9.93
N LEU A 124 -8.84 8.80 -9.86
CA LEU A 124 -8.29 8.29 -8.60
C LEU A 124 -7.75 9.43 -7.72
N SER A 125 -7.10 10.43 -8.31
CA SER A 125 -6.59 11.60 -7.57
C SER A 125 -7.68 12.55 -7.05
N GLU A 126 -8.92 12.42 -7.53
CA GLU A 126 -10.07 13.15 -6.97
C GLU A 126 -10.52 12.57 -5.62
N GLN A 127 -10.08 11.35 -5.27
CA GLN A 127 -10.34 10.78 -3.96
C GLN A 127 -9.53 11.51 -2.88
N PRO A 128 -10.17 11.95 -1.77
CA PRO A 128 -9.46 12.59 -0.68
C PRO A 128 -8.36 11.69 -0.14
N GLY A 129 -7.15 12.21 -0.04
CA GLY A 129 -6.05 11.45 0.54
C GLY A 129 -5.21 10.64 -0.44
N MET A 130 -5.52 10.67 -1.74
CA MET A 130 -4.85 9.84 -2.74
C MET A 130 -3.81 10.62 -3.54
N ILE A 131 -2.62 10.05 -3.68
CA ILE A 131 -1.54 10.55 -4.53
C ILE A 131 -1.34 9.54 -5.65
N CYS A 132 -1.42 9.98 -6.90
CA CYS A 132 -1.14 9.15 -8.05
C CYS A 132 0.05 9.65 -8.87
N ARG A 133 0.75 8.73 -9.52
CA ARG A 133 1.88 9.00 -10.42
C ARG A 133 1.84 8.07 -11.62
N ILE A 134 2.16 8.60 -12.79
CA ILE A 134 2.44 7.80 -13.99
C ILE A 134 3.94 7.70 -14.15
N SER A 135 4.42 6.49 -14.42
CA SER A 135 5.79 6.21 -14.82
C SER A 135 5.78 5.71 -16.26
N ASP A 136 6.75 6.19 -17.03
CA ASP A 136 7.12 5.65 -18.34
C ASP A 136 8.38 4.75 -18.21
N GLU A 137 8.75 4.38 -16.98
CA GLU A 137 9.84 3.45 -16.64
C GLU A 137 9.20 2.19 -16.03
N GLY A 138 9.39 1.04 -16.67
CA GLY A 138 8.76 -0.23 -16.30
C GLY A 138 9.12 -0.75 -14.91
N ALA A 139 8.34 -1.72 -14.43
CA ALA A 139 8.52 -2.30 -13.10
C ALA A 139 9.93 -2.93 -12.97
N TRP A 140 10.56 -2.70 -11.83
CA TRP A 140 11.91 -3.14 -11.46
C TRP A 140 12.21 -4.59 -11.88
N GLY A 141 13.03 -4.74 -12.93
CA GLY A 141 13.40 -6.04 -13.47
C GLY A 141 14.70 -5.98 -14.28
N GLY A 142 15.73 -5.37 -13.69
CA GLY A 142 17.06 -5.28 -14.30
C GLY A 142 18.13 -4.93 -13.29
N LEU A 143 18.42 -5.82 -12.34
CA LEU A 143 19.80 -5.92 -11.89
C LEU A 143 20.58 -6.46 -13.09
N GLU A 144 21.15 -5.54 -13.87
CA GLU A 144 22.21 -5.83 -14.81
C GLU A 144 23.30 -6.59 -14.05
N ASN A 145 23.36 -7.91 -14.22
CA ASN A 145 24.58 -8.66 -13.94
C ASN A 145 25.61 -8.20 -14.98
N LYS A 146 26.49 -7.28 -14.59
CA LYS A 146 27.77 -7.05 -15.25
C LYS A 146 28.74 -8.19 -14.95
#